data_AF-A0AAD1A723-F1
#
_entry.id   AF-A0AAD1A723-F1
#
_cell.length_a   1.000
_cell.length_b   1.000
_cell.length_c   1.000
_cell.angle_alpha   90.00
_cell.angle_beta   90.00
_cell.angle_gamma   90.00
#
_symmetry.space_group_name_H-M   'P 1'
#
loop_
_entity.id
_entity.type
_entity.pdbx_description
1 polymer ?
#
loop_
_entity_poly.entity_id
_entity_poly.type
_entity_poly.pdbx_seq_one_letter_code
_entity_poly.pdbx_strand_id
1 'polypeptide(L)' 'MANTRIDLAIEAGAKALHESAREKRQFSWEQSSEEWRCDLRAFVHPIVEAALESFDALLAAATQQEAFLARLIAPP' A
#
# COMPACT_ATOMS: atom_id res chain seq x y z
N MET A 1 0.14 3.97 -17.69
CA MET A 1 0.16 4.54 -16.33
C MET A 1 1.52 4.22 -15.75
N ALA A 2 2.16 5.17 -15.07
CA ALA A 2 3.52 4.97 -14.59
C ALA A 2 3.55 3.72 -13.68
N ASN A 3 4.51 2.82 -13.88
CA ASN A 3 4.66 1.62 -13.04
C ASN A 3 5.39 2.00 -11.75
N THR A 4 4.83 2.93 -10.98
CA THR A 4 5.40 3.32 -9.69
C THR A 4 4.89 2.38 -8.59
N ARG A 5 5.68 2.22 -7.52
CA ARG A 5 5.28 1.46 -6.33
C ARG A 5 3.93 1.93 -5.78
N ILE A 6 3.69 3.24 -5.80
CA ILE A 6 2.46 3.85 -5.30
C ILE A 6 1.27 3.54 -6.22
N ASP A 7 1.41 3.62 -7.55
CA ASP A 7 0.33 3.28 -8.48
C ASP A 7 -0.13 1.81 -8.32
N LEU A 8 0.82 0.89 -8.15
CA LEU A 8 0.53 -0.53 -7.91
C LEU A 8 -0.17 -0.76 -6.56
N ALA A 9 0.26 -0.05 -5.51
CA ALA A 9 -0.35 -0.16 -4.19
C ALA A 9 -1.77 0.43 -4.17
N ILE A 10 -2.02 1.51 -4.90
CA ILE A 10 -3.35 2.12 -5.06
C ILE A 10 -4.29 1.16 -5.77
N GLU A 11 -3.87 0.55 -6.89
CA GLU A 11 -4.69 -0.43 -7.60
C GLU A 11 -5.01 -1.64 -6.71
N ALA A 12 -4.01 -2.18 -6.00
CA ALA A 12 -4.21 -3.29 -5.09
C ALA A 12 -5.16 -2.94 -3.92
N GLY A 13 -5.00 -1.75 -3.34
CA GLY A 13 -5.85 -1.25 -2.26
C GLY A 13 -7.30 -1.04 -2.70
N ALA A 14 -7.51 -0.44 -3.87
CA ALA A 14 -8.84 -0.20 -4.43
C ALA A 14 -9.55 -1.52 -4.73
N LYS A 15 -8.84 -2.47 -5.34
CA LYS A 15 -9.37 -3.83 -5.60
C LYS A 15 -9.72 -4.55 -4.31
N ALA A 16 -8.84 -4.54 -3.31
CA ALA A 16 -9.08 -5.20 -2.03
C ALA A 16 -10.29 -4.59 -1.30
N LEU A 17 -10.43 -3.27 -1.32
CA LEU A 17 -11.58 -2.58 -0.75
C LEU A 17 -12.88 -3.00 -1.45
N HIS A 18 -12.91 -2.94 -2.79
CA HIS A 18 -14.07 -3.37 -3.58
C HIS A 18 -14.47 -4.81 -3.26
N GLU A 19 -13.52 -5.73 -3.33
CA GLU A 19 -13.77 -7.16 -3.14
C GLU A 19 -14.18 -7.50 -1.70
N SER A 20 -13.68 -6.77 -0.70
CA SER A 20 -14.06 -6.96 0.71
C SER A 20 -15.43 -6.36 1.06
N ALA A 21 -15.82 -5.26 0.42
CA ALA A 21 -17.13 -4.64 0.58
C ALA A 21 -18.21 -5.29 -0.31
N ARG A 22 -17.82 -6.21 -1.19
CA ARG A 22 -18.71 -6.80 -2.18
C ARG A 22 -19.77 -7.71 -1.54
N GLU A 23 -21.03 -7.35 -1.71
CA GLU A 23 -22.16 -8.22 -1.34
C GLU A 23 -22.60 -9.13 -2.52
N LYS A 24 -23.50 -10.08 -2.23
CA LYS A 24 -24.04 -10.99 -3.25
C LYS A 24 -24.66 -10.17 -4.40
N ARG A 25 -24.22 -10.46 -5.63
CA ARG A 25 -24.68 -9.87 -6.92
C ARG A 25 -24.03 -8.56 -7.35
N GLN A 26 -23.05 -8.03 -6.63
CA GLN A 26 -22.22 -6.94 -7.17
C GLN A 26 -21.18 -7.48 -8.16
N PHE A 27 -20.79 -6.67 -9.14
CA PHE A 27 -19.78 -7.01 -10.15
C PHE A 27 -18.41 -7.25 -9.49
N SER A 28 -17.58 -8.13 -10.07
CA SER A 28 -16.18 -8.20 -9.67
C SER A 28 -15.43 -6.93 -10.04
N TRP A 29 -14.24 -6.73 -9.46
CA TRP A 29 -13.38 -5.59 -9.81
C TRP A 29 -13.20 -5.46 -11.33
N GLU A 30 -12.89 -6.55 -12.02
CA GLU A 30 -12.64 -6.57 -13.47
C GLU A 30 -13.91 -6.29 -14.30
N GLN A 31 -15.08 -6.56 -13.73
CA GLN A 31 -16.38 -6.32 -14.37
C GLN A 31 -16.95 -4.92 -14.04
N SER A 32 -16.34 -4.21 -13.10
CA SER A 32 -16.78 -2.88 -12.72
C SER A 32 -16.40 -1.84 -13.77
N SER A 33 -17.18 -0.75 -13.86
CA SER A 33 -16.89 0.33 -14.80
C SER A 33 -15.53 0.95 -14.50
N GLU A 34 -14.89 1.52 -15.53
CA GLU A 34 -13.63 2.27 -15.32
C GLU A 34 -13.85 3.49 -14.43
N GLU A 35 -15.01 4.15 -14.52
CA GLU A 35 -15.39 5.26 -13.65
C GLU A 35 -15.38 4.84 -12.17
N TRP A 36 -16.04 3.73 -11.83
CA TRP A 36 -16.04 3.19 -10.47
C TRP A 36 -14.62 2.85 -9.98
N ARG A 37 -13.81 2.22 -10.83
CA ARG A 37 -12.42 1.88 -10.49
C ARG A 37 -11.56 3.13 -10.28
N CYS A 38 -11.76 4.18 -11.08
CA CYS A 38 -11.13 5.49 -10.88
C CYS A 38 -11.52 6.10 -9.53
N ASP A 39 -12.81 6.11 -9.20
CA ASP A 39 -13.30 6.68 -7.94
C ASP A 39 -12.75 5.94 -6.73
N LEU A 40 -12.72 4.60 -6.78
CA LEU A 40 -12.13 3.81 -5.71
C LEU A 40 -10.61 4.01 -5.59
N ARG A 41 -9.89 4.12 -6.71
CA ARG A 41 -8.46 4.48 -6.68
C ARG A 41 -8.25 5.85 -6.03
N ALA A 42 -9.05 6.85 -6.39
CA ALA A 42 -8.99 8.19 -5.80
C ALA A 42 -9.31 8.16 -4.30
N PHE A 43 -10.31 7.37 -3.89
CA PHE A 43 -10.70 7.20 -2.50
C PHE A 43 -9.60 6.58 -1.64
N VAL A 44 -8.94 5.52 -2.10
CA VAL A 44 -7.90 4.83 -1.32
C VAL A 44 -6.54 5.51 -1.37
N HIS A 45 -6.28 6.36 -2.35
CA HIS A 45 -4.98 7.02 -2.56
C HIS A 45 -4.38 7.61 -1.27
N PRO A 46 -5.05 8.54 -0.54
CA PRO A 46 -4.45 9.13 0.66
C PRO A 46 -4.17 8.11 1.77
N ILE A 47 -4.94 7.02 1.84
CA ILE A 47 -4.75 5.94 2.81
C ILE A 47 -3.49 5.15 2.47
N VAL A 48 -3.33 4.80 1.19
CA VAL A 48 -2.17 4.05 0.69
C VAL A 48 -0.90 4.88 0.84
N GLU A 49 -0.93 6.16 0.51
CA GLU A 49 0.21 7.07 0.65
C GLU A 49 0.69 7.12 2.12
N ALA A 50 -0.22 7.41 3.06
CA ALA A 50 0.12 7.45 4.49
C ALA A 50 0.62 6.11 5.04
N ALA A 51 0.07 4.99 4.55
CA ALA A 51 0.52 3.66 4.94
C ALA A 51 1.94 3.37 4.43
N LEU A 52 2.26 3.75 3.20
CA LEU A 52 3.60 3.58 2.63
C LEU A 52 4.63 4.45 3.37
N GLU A 53 4.31 5.72 3.65
CA GLU A 53 5.17 6.61 4.44
C GLU A 53 5.46 6.04 5.83
N SER A 54 4.41 5.56 6.51
CA SER A 54 4.54 4.96 7.85
C SER A 54 5.40 3.70 7.81
N PHE A 55 5.22 2.86 6.79
CA PHE A 55 5.99 1.64 6.63
C PHE A 55 7.46 1.92 6.32
N ASP A 56 7.73 2.91 5.46
CA ASP A 56 9.10 3.32 5.14
C ASP A 56 9.82 3.90 6.37
N ALA A 57 9.11 4.66 7.22
CA ALA A 57 9.64 5.15 8.49
C ALA A 57 9.97 4.01 9.47
N LEU A 58 9.09 2.99 9.57
CA LEU A 58 9.33 1.81 10.40
C LEU A 58 10.54 1.00 9.91
N LEU A 59 10.68 0.80 8.60
CA LEU A 59 11.84 0.13 8.03
C LEU A 59 13.13 0.88 8.32
N ALA A 60 13.14 2.21 8.14
CA ALA A 60 14.30 3.03 8.45
C ALA A 60 14.71 2.92 9.93
N ALA A 61 13.74 2.95 10.85
CA ALA A 61 14.00 2.79 12.28
C ALA A 61 14.57 1.39 12.61
N ALA A 62 14.01 0.34 12.02
CA ALA A 62 14.50 -1.03 12.22
C ALA A 62 15.94 -1.22 11.72
N THR A 63 16.27 -0.69 10.54
CA THR A 63 17.63 -0.73 9.99
C THR A 63 18.63 0.05 10.86
N GLN A 64 18.23 1.20 11.41
CA GLN A 64 19.09 1.97 12.32
C GLN A 64 19.34 1.21 13.64
N GLN A 65 18.31 0.56 14.18
CA GLN A 65 18.46 -0.26 15.38
C GLN A 65 19.42 -1.43 15.15
N GLU A 66 19.30 -2.13 14.02
CA GLU A 66 20.21 -3.22 13.67
C GLU A 66 21.67 -2.73 13.52
N ALA A 67 21.89 -1.61 12.82
CA ALA A 67 23.21 -1.02 12.66
C ALA A 67 23.84 -0.60 14.01
N PHE A 68 23.02 -0.05 14.92
CA PHE A 68 23.46 0.29 16.27
C PHE A 68 23.88 -0.94 17.06
N LEU A 69 23.08 -2.01 17.02
CA LEU A 69 23.41 -3.26 17.70
C LEU A 69 24.66 -3.92 17.11
N ALA A 70 24.81 -3.94 15.78
CA ALA A 70 26.01 -4.49 15.13
C ALA A 70 27.29 -3.76 15.57
N ARG A 71 27.23 -2.43 15.73
CA ARG A 71 28.37 -1.62 16.19
C ARG A 71 28.72 -1.85 17.66
N LEU A 72 27.76 -2.21 18.51
CA LEU A 72 28.00 -2.53 19.91
C LEU A 72 28.65 -3.91 20.12
N ILE A 73 28.42 -4.85 19.19
CA ILE A 73 28.83 -6.25 19.32
C ILE A 73 30.15 -6.53 18.57
N ALA A 74 30.53 -5.71 17.59
CA ALA A 74 31.82 -5.82 16.91
C ALA A 74 32.99 -5.45 17.87
N PRO A 75 34.00 -6.32 18.07
CA PRO A 75 35.20 -5.97 18.83
C PRO A 75 36.04 -4.92 18.08
N PRO A 76 36.92 -4.18 18.79
CA PRO A 76 37.76 -3.13 18.19
C PRO A 76 38.70 -3.63 17.09
#